data_AF-A0A9N9Q0M8-F1
#
_entry.id   AF-A0A9N9Q0M8-F1
#
_cell.length_a   1.000
_cell.length_b   1.000
_cell.length_c   1.000
_cell.angle_alpha   90.00
_cell.angle_beta   90.00
_cell.angle_gamma   90.00
#
_symmetry.space_group_name_H-M   'P 1'
#
loop_
_entity.id
_entity.type
_entity.pdbx_description
1 polymer ?
#
loop_
_entity_poly.entity_id
_entity_poly.type
_entity_poly.pdbx_seq_one_letter_code
_entity_poly.pdbx_strand_id
1 'polypeptide(L)'
;MFRFLGFPTKGAKVLHALEYKKSHLGKTAKLVVELPDGKVESYFLKILLMGEIGRKMCEGEYESLKAIYEVSAGFVPKSYYWGEYDKNTQPYFLLEEFRDIGKQPADPITLATKLADLHKHSKSPMGKFGFHVKTCHDGATGEAFVFDACSFYGHNEYDTGNWRASRHLLSDEKYMECYKENFPGSEPVEDWDARNLLYSLPFNLGNAMYIPESDQRQVVYEDMMTL
;
A
#
# COMPACT_ATOMS: atom_id res chain seq x y z
N MET A 1 2.15 -28.90 7.08
CA MET A 1 0.87 -29.02 7.80
C MET A 1 0.60 -27.67 8.45
N PHE A 2 -0.37 -26.90 7.94
CA PHE A 2 -0.70 -25.55 8.42
C PHE A 2 -1.26 -25.63 9.84
N ARG A 3 -0.42 -25.44 10.86
CA ARG A 3 -0.86 -25.47 12.26
C ARG A 3 -1.34 -24.07 12.65
N PHE A 4 -2.65 -23.85 12.42
CA PHE A 4 -3.48 -22.75 12.92
C PHE A 4 -3.11 -21.31 12.49
N LEU A 5 -3.55 -20.94 11.30
CA LEU A 5 -4.01 -19.57 11.02
C LEU A 5 -5.44 -19.50 11.57
N GLY A 6 -5.69 -18.74 12.64
CA GLY A 6 -7.06 -18.43 13.04
C GLY A 6 -7.74 -17.62 11.94
N PHE A 7 -8.90 -18.08 11.44
CA PHE A 7 -9.72 -17.29 10.53
C PHE A 7 -10.69 -16.41 11.33
N PRO A 8 -11.17 -15.29 10.75
CA PRO A 8 -12.14 -14.42 11.43
C PRO A 8 -13.37 -15.17 11.91
N THR A 9 -13.80 -16.16 11.12
CA THR A 9 -14.90 -17.05 11.47
C THR A 9 -14.38 -18.33 12.13
N LYS A 10 -14.73 -18.52 13.41
CA LYS A 10 -14.37 -19.72 14.16
C LYS A 10 -14.95 -20.97 13.51
N GLY A 11 -14.13 -22.00 13.33
CA GLY A 11 -14.54 -23.28 12.73
C GLY A 11 -14.45 -23.32 11.20
N ALA A 12 -13.98 -22.24 10.57
CA ALA A 12 -13.69 -22.22 9.15
C ALA A 12 -12.55 -23.20 8.78
N LYS A 13 -12.65 -23.83 7.60
CA LYS A 13 -11.74 -24.88 7.12
C LYS A 13 -11.10 -24.46 5.81
N VAL A 14 -9.78 -24.57 5.71
CA VAL A 14 -9.06 -24.35 4.45
C VAL A 14 -9.37 -25.49 3.49
N LEU A 15 -9.93 -25.16 2.33
CA LEU A 15 -10.13 -26.09 1.22
C LEU A 15 -8.88 -26.15 0.34
N HIS A 16 -8.38 -24.97 -0.05
CA HIS A 16 -7.22 -24.85 -0.95
C HIS A 16 -6.32 -23.69 -0.55
N ALA A 17 -5.02 -23.85 -0.80
CA ALA A 17 -4.05 -22.77 -0.78
C ALA A 17 -3.38 -22.74 -2.16
N LEU A 18 -3.67 -21.69 -2.94
CA LEU A 18 -3.15 -21.53 -4.29
C LEU A 18 -2.07 -20.46 -4.27
N GLU A 19 -0.86 -20.77 -4.74
CA GLU A 19 0.19 -19.76 -4.91
C GLU A 19 -0.34 -18.62 -5.81
N TYR A 20 -0.17 -17.38 -5.37
CA TYR A 20 -0.83 -16.23 -5.98
C TYR A 20 0.15 -15.09 -6.18
N LYS A 21 0.59 -14.86 -7.43
CA LYS A 21 1.62 -13.88 -7.83
C LYS A 21 2.96 -14.10 -7.09
N LYS A 22 4.04 -13.47 -7.56
CA LYS A 22 5.33 -13.48 -6.87
C LYS A 22 5.53 -12.17 -6.14
N SER A 23 5.85 -12.24 -4.84
CA SER A 23 6.43 -11.12 -4.10
C SER A 23 7.96 -11.28 -4.08
N HIS A 24 8.69 -10.17 -4.13
CA HIS A 24 10.16 -10.17 -4.02
C HIS A 24 10.64 -10.54 -2.61
N LEU A 25 9.78 -10.35 -1.60
CA LEU A 25 10.13 -10.43 -0.17
C LEU A 25 9.51 -11.66 0.53
N GLY A 26 8.70 -12.45 -0.19
CA GLY A 26 7.94 -13.54 0.42
C GLY A 26 7.13 -14.37 -0.55
N LYS A 27 6.31 -15.26 0.01
CA LYS A 27 5.34 -16.07 -0.74
C LYS A 27 3.93 -15.52 -0.53
N THR A 28 3.14 -15.50 -1.58
CA THR A 28 1.75 -15.03 -1.55
C THR A 28 0.81 -16.14 -2.00
N ALA A 29 -0.37 -16.23 -1.40
CA ALA A 29 -1.35 -17.26 -1.70
C ALA A 29 -2.79 -16.77 -1.57
N LYS A 30 -3.68 -17.31 -2.41
CA LYS A 30 -5.12 -17.27 -2.23
C LYS A 30 -5.54 -18.48 -1.39
N LEU A 31 -6.07 -18.24 -0.20
CA LEU A 31 -6.70 -19.26 0.62
C LEU A 31 -8.18 -19.32 0.31
N VAL A 32 -8.68 -20.49 -0.09
CA VAL A 32 -10.11 -20.76 -0.25
C VAL A 32 -10.58 -21.49 1.00
N VAL A 33 -11.58 -20.94 1.68
CA VAL A 33 -11.99 -21.35 3.02
C VAL A 33 -13.50 -21.59 3.05
N GLU A 34 -13.92 -22.74 3.58
CA GLU A 34 -15.32 -23.04 3.88
C GLU A 34 -15.65 -22.60 5.30
N LEU A 35 -16.70 -21.79 5.45
CA LEU A 35 -17.24 -21.34 6.72
C LEU A 35 -18.14 -22.42 7.36
N PRO A 36 -18.45 -22.35 8.67
CA PRO A 36 -19.34 -23.31 9.34
C PRO A 36 -20.76 -23.41 8.76
N ASP A 37 -21.22 -22.36 8.08
CA ASP A 37 -22.52 -22.32 7.39
C ASP A 37 -22.47 -22.90 5.96
N GLY A 38 -21.30 -23.39 5.52
CA GLY A 38 -21.06 -23.93 4.18
C GLY A 38 -20.72 -22.88 3.11
N LYS A 39 -20.70 -21.58 3.45
CA LYS A 39 -20.26 -20.54 2.52
C LYS A 39 -18.76 -20.66 2.24
N VAL A 40 -18.36 -20.39 1.01
CA VAL A 40 -16.94 -20.33 0.62
C VAL A 40 -16.48 -18.88 0.53
N GLU A 41 -15.36 -18.58 1.16
CA GLU A 41 -14.69 -17.27 1.14
C GLU A 41 -13.23 -17.40 0.69
N SER A 42 -12.63 -16.28 0.28
CA SER A 42 -11.22 -16.22 -0.11
C SER A 42 -10.46 -15.20 0.71
N TYR A 43 -9.22 -15.55 1.08
CA TYR A 43 -8.30 -14.68 1.83
C TYR A 43 -6.97 -14.58 1.10
N PHE A 44 -6.35 -13.41 1.17
CA PHE A 44 -4.98 -13.21 0.69
C PHE A 44 -4.04 -13.48 1.86
N LEU A 45 -3.05 -14.35 1.64
CA LEU A 45 -2.02 -14.69 2.61
C LEU A 45 -0.66 -14.27 2.06
N LYS A 46 0.05 -13.41 2.79
CA LYS A 46 1.43 -13.04 2.55
C LYS A 46 2.30 -13.68 3.63
N ILE A 47 3.38 -14.37 3.23
CA ILE A 47 4.35 -15.00 4.14
C ILE A 47 5.71 -14.38 3.89
N LEU A 48 6.27 -13.73 4.91
CA LEU A 48 7.57 -13.08 4.88
C LEU A 48 8.61 -13.94 5.60
N LEU A 49 9.72 -14.24 4.93
CA LEU A 49 10.74 -15.18 5.40
C LEU A 49 11.96 -14.49 6.02
N MET A 50 11.88 -13.17 6.24
CA MET A 50 13.03 -12.33 6.60
C MET A 50 13.17 -12.11 8.13
N GLY A 51 12.70 -13.05 8.95
CA GLY A 51 12.78 -12.97 10.41
C GLY A 51 12.20 -11.66 10.95
N GLU A 52 12.96 -10.97 11.80
CA GLU A 52 12.59 -9.70 12.43
C GLU A 52 12.27 -8.57 11.44
N ILE A 53 12.84 -8.60 10.23
CA ILE A 53 12.47 -7.65 9.16
C ILE A 53 11.06 -7.96 8.65
N GLY A 54 10.76 -9.25 8.42
CA GLY A 54 9.43 -9.72 8.06
C GLY A 54 8.38 -9.37 9.11
N ARG A 55 8.74 -9.46 10.40
CA ARG A 55 7.88 -9.01 11.51
C ARG A 55 7.45 -7.56 11.36
N LYS A 56 8.42 -6.66 11.17
CA LYS A 56 8.18 -5.22 11.05
C LYS A 56 7.40 -4.85 9.80
N MET A 57 7.66 -5.56 8.69
CA MET A 57 6.90 -5.40 7.45
C MET A 57 5.43 -5.77 7.65
N CYS A 58 5.14 -6.94 8.23
CA CYS A 58 3.76 -7.34 8.54
C CYS A 58 3.05 -6.37 9.49
N GLU A 59 3.74 -5.94 10.56
CA GLU A 59 3.20 -4.98 11.53
C GLU A 59 2.89 -3.61 10.88
N GLY A 60 3.82 -3.09 10.10
CA GLY A 60 3.69 -1.80 9.43
C GLY A 60 2.57 -1.80 8.38
N GLU A 61 2.49 -2.85 7.57
CA GLU A 61 1.43 -3.01 6.56
C GLU A 61 0.06 -3.17 7.23
N TYR A 62 -0.06 -4.03 8.25
CA TYR A 62 -1.30 -4.23 9.00
C TYR A 62 -1.83 -2.92 9.61
N GLU A 63 -0.99 -2.17 10.32
CA GLU A 63 -1.41 -0.90 10.95
C GLU A 63 -1.72 0.18 9.92
N SER A 64 -1.02 0.21 8.78
CA SER A 64 -1.28 1.13 7.66
C SER A 64 -2.66 0.87 7.05
N LEU A 65 -2.91 -0.38 6.65
CA LEU A 65 -4.17 -0.79 6.03
C LEU A 65 -5.34 -0.64 6.98
N LYS A 66 -5.16 -0.97 8.27
CA LYS A 66 -6.17 -0.73 9.30
C LYS A 66 -6.52 0.76 9.40
N ALA A 67 -5.52 1.65 9.47
CA ALA A 67 -5.75 3.10 9.57
C ALA A 67 -6.49 3.65 8.34
N ILE A 68 -6.12 3.22 7.13
CA ILE A 68 -6.83 3.62 5.91
C ILE A 68 -8.24 3.05 5.88
N TYR A 69 -8.44 1.78 6.27
CA TYR A 69 -9.75 1.12 6.27
C TYR A 69 -10.74 1.77 7.24
N GLU A 70 -10.28 2.28 8.38
CA GLU A 70 -11.10 3.01 9.35
C GLU A 70 -11.68 4.31 8.77
N VAL A 71 -11.00 4.94 7.81
CA VAL A 71 -11.42 6.19 7.17
C VAL A 71 -12.15 5.93 5.84
N SER A 72 -11.67 4.98 5.05
CA SER A 72 -12.12 4.70 3.68
C SER A 72 -12.24 3.20 3.44
N ALA A 73 -13.26 2.60 4.06
CA ALA A 73 -13.55 1.17 3.90
C ALA A 73 -13.78 0.82 2.41
N GLY A 74 -13.11 -0.22 1.92
CA GLY A 74 -13.20 -0.64 0.53
C GLY A 74 -12.29 0.12 -0.45
N PHE A 75 -11.45 1.04 0.03
CA PHE A 75 -10.31 1.58 -0.72
C PHE A 75 -9.01 0.79 -0.51
N VAL A 76 -8.95 -0.02 0.55
CA VAL A 76 -7.84 -0.93 0.87
C VAL A 76 -8.39 -2.28 1.35
N PRO A 77 -7.60 -3.36 1.30
CA PRO A 77 -8.08 -4.65 1.80
C PRO A 77 -8.23 -4.59 3.30
N LYS A 78 -9.25 -5.27 3.82
CA LYS A 78 -9.35 -5.47 5.25
C LYS A 78 -8.24 -6.41 5.71
N SER A 79 -7.31 -5.93 6.53
CA SER A 79 -6.35 -6.80 7.21
C SER A 79 -7.02 -7.46 8.43
N TYR A 80 -6.89 -8.78 8.54
CA TYR A 80 -7.54 -9.56 9.60
C TYR A 80 -6.57 -9.87 10.74
N TYR A 81 -5.43 -10.47 10.41
CA TYR A 81 -4.44 -10.92 11.38
C TYR A 81 -3.04 -10.86 10.77
N TRP A 82 -2.05 -10.67 11.62
CA TRP A 82 -0.66 -10.91 11.30
C TRP A 82 0.02 -11.61 12.49
N GLY A 83 1.13 -12.29 12.24
CA GLY A 83 1.86 -12.94 13.33
C GLY A 83 2.95 -13.88 12.86
N GLU A 84 3.56 -14.54 13.85
CA GLU A 84 4.59 -15.54 13.62
C GLU A 84 3.95 -16.85 13.11
N TYR A 85 4.47 -17.39 12.01
CA TYR A 85 4.01 -18.64 11.41
C TYR A 85 4.70 -19.87 12.03
N ASP A 86 5.99 -19.79 12.33
CA ASP A 86 6.74 -20.85 13.01
C ASP A 86 7.82 -20.26 13.93
N LYS A 87 7.74 -20.61 15.21
CA LYS A 87 8.65 -20.15 16.28
C LYS A 87 10.12 -20.51 16.05
N ASN A 88 10.37 -21.58 15.30
CA ASN A 88 11.73 -22.08 15.10
C ASN A 88 12.42 -21.44 13.90
N THR A 89 11.64 -21.05 12.88
CA THR A 89 12.15 -20.52 11.61
C THR A 89 11.89 -19.02 11.44
N GLN A 90 11.10 -18.41 12.33
CA GLN A 90 10.68 -17.01 12.35
C GLN A 90 10.09 -16.44 11.03
N PRO A 91 9.35 -17.20 10.18
CA PRO A 91 8.52 -16.58 9.16
C PRO A 91 7.34 -15.87 9.82
N TYR A 92 6.94 -14.75 9.23
CA TYR A 92 5.75 -14.01 9.62
C TYR A 92 4.70 -14.07 8.52
N PHE A 93 3.44 -13.91 8.88
CA PHE A 93 2.34 -13.86 7.93
C PHE A 93 1.47 -12.63 8.13
N LEU A 94 0.79 -12.25 7.07
CA LEU A 94 -0.30 -11.28 7.05
C LEU A 94 -1.49 -11.92 6.29
N LEU A 95 -2.67 -11.89 6.90
CA LEU A 95 -3.92 -12.43 6.36
C LEU A 95 -4.91 -11.29 6.11
N GLU A 96 -5.39 -11.19 4.88
CA GLU A 96 -6.16 -10.06 4.41
C GLU A 96 -7.35 -10.48 3.55
N GLU A 97 -8.23 -9.53 3.29
CA GLU A 97 -9.29 -9.67 2.29
C GLU A 97 -8.69 -9.99 0.93
N PHE A 98 -9.11 -11.12 0.35
CA PHE A 98 -8.76 -11.42 -1.04
C PHE A 98 -9.58 -10.55 -1.98
N ARG A 99 -8.92 -9.87 -2.91
CA ARG A 99 -9.58 -9.19 -4.03
C ARG A 99 -9.00 -9.63 -5.35
N ASP A 100 -9.89 -9.82 -6.33
CA ASP A 100 -9.47 -10.01 -7.70
C ASP A 100 -8.96 -8.68 -8.26
N ILE A 101 -7.77 -8.72 -8.85
CA ILE A 101 -7.13 -7.52 -9.39
C ILE A 101 -7.65 -7.30 -10.81
N GLY A 102 -8.35 -6.18 -11.00
CA GLY A 102 -8.92 -5.75 -12.27
C GLY A 102 -7.91 -5.11 -13.23
N LYS A 103 -8.41 -4.20 -14.07
CA LYS A 103 -7.62 -3.49 -15.10
C LYS A 103 -6.63 -2.52 -14.45
N GLN A 104 -5.42 -2.44 -15.01
CA GLN A 104 -4.39 -1.47 -14.63
C GLN A 104 -3.99 -0.56 -15.80
N PRO A 105 -3.66 0.73 -15.53
CA PRO A 105 -3.84 1.40 -14.24
C PRO A 105 -5.33 1.60 -13.89
N ALA A 106 -5.60 1.96 -12.64
CA ALA A 106 -6.96 2.24 -12.18
C ALA A 106 -7.58 3.41 -12.93
N ASP A 107 -8.92 3.47 -13.00
CA ASP A 107 -9.61 4.63 -13.57
C ASP A 107 -9.20 5.94 -12.84
N PRO A 108 -8.75 6.98 -13.57
CA PRO A 108 -8.26 8.22 -12.96
C PRO A 108 -9.27 8.89 -12.03
N ILE A 109 -10.53 9.00 -12.45
CA ILE A 109 -11.58 9.67 -11.68
C ILE A 109 -11.81 8.91 -10.37
N THR A 110 -11.98 7.59 -10.44
CA THR A 110 -12.26 6.76 -9.27
C THR A 110 -11.10 6.77 -8.28
N LEU A 111 -9.86 6.64 -8.75
CA LEU A 111 -8.67 6.66 -7.89
C LEU A 111 -8.48 8.03 -7.22
N ALA A 112 -8.54 9.10 -8.01
CA ALA A 112 -8.36 10.46 -7.53
C ALA A 112 -9.42 10.84 -6.49
N THR A 113 -10.70 10.50 -6.74
CA THR A 113 -11.80 10.79 -5.82
C THR A 113 -11.59 10.09 -4.49
N LYS A 114 -11.33 8.77 -4.49
CA LYS A 114 -11.12 8.01 -3.25
C LYS A 114 -9.89 8.46 -2.48
N LEU A 115 -8.80 8.80 -3.17
CA LEU A 115 -7.58 9.30 -2.52
C LEU A 115 -7.81 10.68 -1.90
N ALA A 116 -8.45 11.60 -2.63
CA ALA A 116 -8.81 12.91 -2.10
C ALA A 116 -9.73 12.80 -0.88
N ASP A 117 -10.72 11.91 -0.93
CA ASP A 117 -11.61 11.65 0.20
C ASP A 117 -10.84 11.08 1.41
N LEU A 118 -9.91 10.14 1.19
CA LEU A 118 -9.04 9.67 2.26
C LEU A 118 -8.26 10.84 2.89
N HIS A 119 -7.64 11.69 2.07
CA HIS A 119 -6.84 12.82 2.56
C HIS A 119 -7.65 13.86 3.33
N LYS A 120 -8.90 14.12 2.93
CA LYS A 120 -9.79 15.08 3.62
C LYS A 120 -10.26 14.58 4.99
N HIS A 121 -10.50 13.27 5.11
CA HIS A 121 -11.13 12.70 6.29
C HIS A 121 -10.14 12.08 7.28
N SER A 122 -8.92 11.80 6.85
CA SER A 122 -7.85 11.31 7.72
C SER A 122 -7.34 12.41 8.65
N LYS A 123 -7.22 12.10 9.94
CA LYS A 123 -6.64 13.01 10.94
C LYS A 123 -5.70 12.27 11.86
N SER A 124 -4.49 12.81 12.02
CA SER A 124 -3.54 12.30 13.01
C SER A 124 -4.19 12.34 14.39
N PRO A 125 -4.23 11.21 15.13
CA PRO A 125 -4.79 11.18 16.49
C PRO A 125 -4.10 12.17 17.45
N MET A 126 -2.84 12.50 17.17
CA MET A 126 -2.04 13.45 17.96
C MET A 126 -1.94 14.84 17.33
N GLY A 127 -2.54 15.06 16.15
CA GLY A 127 -2.36 16.29 15.38
C GLY A 127 -0.93 16.55 14.92
N LYS A 128 -0.09 15.52 14.81
CA LYS A 128 1.33 15.59 14.42
C LYS A 128 1.62 14.74 13.20
N PHE A 129 2.68 15.10 12.47
CA PHE A 129 3.21 14.27 11.40
C PHE A 129 3.84 12.98 11.93
N GLY A 130 3.83 11.94 11.09
CA GLY A 130 4.40 10.63 11.38
C GLY A 130 3.36 9.54 11.57
N PHE A 131 3.81 8.38 12.06
CA PHE A 131 2.98 7.21 12.32
C PHE A 131 3.44 6.52 13.60
N HIS A 132 2.56 5.80 14.28
CA HIS A 132 2.85 5.17 15.58
C HIS A 132 3.74 3.91 15.46
N VAL A 133 3.79 3.31 14.27
CA VAL A 133 4.70 2.21 13.94
C VAL A 133 5.60 2.58 12.76
N LYS A 134 6.74 1.88 12.64
CA LYS A 134 7.58 2.00 11.45
C LYS A 134 6.91 1.24 10.31
N THR A 135 6.68 1.92 9.19
CA THR A 135 6.17 1.32 7.95
C THR A 135 7.33 0.97 7.01
N CYS A 136 7.14 0.01 6.11
CA CYS A 136 8.19 -0.50 5.23
C CYS A 136 7.65 -0.63 3.80
N HIS A 137 8.22 0.13 2.86
CA HIS A 137 7.78 0.15 1.46
C HIS A 137 8.08 -1.16 0.73
N ASP A 138 7.04 -1.81 0.21
CA ASP A 138 7.14 -2.78 -0.87
C ASP A 138 6.23 -2.41 -2.06
N GLY A 139 6.43 -3.06 -3.21
CA GLY A 139 5.97 -2.58 -4.50
C GLY A 139 4.99 -3.50 -5.23
N ALA A 140 3.85 -2.90 -5.61
CA ALA A 140 2.95 -3.15 -6.74
C ALA A 140 1.66 -3.99 -6.52
N THR A 141 0.48 -3.39 -6.82
CA THR A 141 -0.47 -3.73 -7.92
C THR A 141 -1.83 -2.98 -7.76
N GLY A 142 -2.71 -2.95 -8.79
CA GLY A 142 -3.86 -2.04 -8.92
C GLY A 142 -5.26 -2.61 -9.26
N GLU A 143 -6.25 -2.17 -8.49
CA GLU A 143 -7.46 -1.44 -8.91
C GLU A 143 -7.33 -0.02 -8.31
N ALA A 144 -8.38 0.84 -8.22
CA ALA A 144 -8.31 2.04 -7.35
C ALA A 144 -8.39 1.60 -5.89
N PHE A 145 -7.31 0.96 -5.48
CA PHE A 145 -7.22 0.12 -4.31
C PHE A 145 -5.74 0.01 -3.95
N VAL A 146 -5.39 0.45 -2.74
CA VAL A 146 -3.99 0.50 -2.31
C VAL A 146 -3.65 -0.80 -1.59
N PHE A 147 -2.68 -1.53 -2.13
CA PHE A 147 -2.01 -2.65 -1.45
C PHE A 147 -0.66 -2.16 -0.90
N ASP A 148 -0.01 -2.98 -0.06
CA ASP A 148 1.39 -2.75 0.31
C ASP A 148 1.58 -1.35 0.95
N ALA A 149 0.60 -0.95 1.79
CA ALA A 149 0.49 0.41 2.29
C ALA A 149 1.58 0.74 3.31
N CYS A 150 2.15 1.94 3.16
CA CYS A 150 3.15 2.50 4.07
C CYS A 150 2.71 3.87 4.55
N SER A 151 1.78 3.85 5.50
CA SER A 151 1.09 5.06 5.92
C SER A 151 1.93 5.90 6.88
N PHE A 152 1.73 7.20 6.78
CA PHE A 152 2.04 8.17 7.82
C PHE A 152 1.13 9.38 7.63
N TYR A 153 0.93 10.16 8.69
CA TYR A 153 0.22 11.43 8.58
C TYR A 153 1.20 12.50 8.08
N GLY A 154 0.91 13.07 6.93
CA GLY A 154 1.75 14.05 6.25
C GLY A 154 0.94 15.08 5.47
N HIS A 155 1.63 15.86 4.64
CA HIS A 155 0.97 16.75 3.69
C HIS A 155 0.39 15.94 2.54
N ASN A 156 -0.86 16.19 2.15
CA ASN A 156 -1.59 15.41 1.13
C ASN A 156 -0.92 15.45 -0.25
N GLU A 157 -0.21 16.53 -0.58
CA GLU A 157 0.51 16.64 -1.86
C GLU A 157 1.70 15.66 -1.94
N TYR A 158 2.22 15.18 -0.81
CA TYR A 158 3.32 14.20 -0.77
C TYR A 158 2.97 12.92 -1.54
N ASP A 159 1.78 12.36 -1.30
CA ASP A 159 1.33 11.12 -1.93
C ASP A 159 1.24 11.26 -3.46
N THR A 160 0.88 12.46 -3.94
CA THR A 160 0.79 12.77 -5.38
C THR A 160 2.15 13.06 -6.02
N GLY A 161 3.21 13.29 -5.23
CA GLY A 161 4.57 13.52 -5.74
C GLY A 161 5.11 12.30 -6.49
N ASN A 162 4.78 11.09 -6.04
CA ASN A 162 5.19 9.87 -6.72
C ASN A 162 4.55 9.72 -8.12
N TRP A 163 3.39 10.33 -8.38
CA TRP A 163 2.73 10.27 -9.68
C TRP A 163 3.50 11.04 -10.76
N ARG A 164 4.33 12.02 -10.39
CA ARG A 164 5.10 12.85 -11.33
C ARG A 164 6.06 12.04 -12.20
N ALA A 165 6.58 10.94 -11.67
CA ALA A 165 7.65 10.22 -12.33
C ALA A 165 7.12 9.31 -13.45
N SER A 166 7.63 9.51 -14.67
CA SER A 166 7.20 8.86 -15.91
C SER A 166 7.22 7.34 -15.90
N ARG A 167 8.02 6.72 -15.02
CA ARG A 167 8.05 5.26 -14.83
C ARG A 167 6.76 4.68 -14.24
N HIS A 168 5.92 5.52 -13.63
CA HIS A 168 4.65 5.09 -13.06
C HIS A 168 3.50 5.21 -14.04
N LEU A 169 2.61 4.22 -14.01
CA LEU A 169 1.38 4.23 -14.82
C LEU A 169 0.39 5.34 -14.42
N LEU A 170 0.63 6.02 -13.30
CA LEU A 170 -0.17 7.15 -12.81
C LEU A 170 0.39 8.52 -13.23
N SER A 171 1.41 8.55 -14.11
CA SER A 171 2.03 9.79 -14.60
C SER A 171 1.26 10.51 -15.71
N ASP A 172 0.16 9.94 -16.19
CA ASP A 172 -0.79 10.65 -17.06
C ASP A 172 -1.41 11.83 -16.30
N GLU A 173 -1.38 13.02 -16.90
CA GLU A 173 -1.85 14.28 -16.29
C GLU A 173 -3.29 14.18 -15.78
N LYS A 174 -4.13 13.32 -16.39
CA LYS A 174 -5.52 13.10 -15.98
C LYS A 174 -5.66 12.68 -14.52
N TYR A 175 -4.71 11.90 -13.97
CA TYR A 175 -4.77 11.51 -12.56
C TYR A 175 -4.65 12.73 -11.65
N MET A 176 -3.71 13.62 -11.98
CA MET A 176 -3.48 14.83 -11.21
C MET A 176 -4.62 15.83 -11.39
N GLU A 177 -5.15 15.99 -12.60
CA GLU A 177 -6.32 16.84 -12.89
C GLU A 177 -7.52 16.39 -12.06
N CYS A 178 -7.87 15.09 -12.13
CA CYS A 178 -8.97 14.52 -11.35
C CYS A 178 -8.76 14.69 -9.84
N TYR A 179 -7.51 14.59 -9.36
CA TYR A 179 -7.23 14.78 -7.93
C TYR A 179 -7.44 16.24 -7.51
N LYS A 180 -6.96 17.20 -8.31
CA LYS A 180 -7.12 18.64 -8.05
C LYS A 180 -8.58 19.10 -8.09
N GLU A 181 -9.42 18.47 -8.92
CA GLU A 181 -10.87 18.70 -8.93
C GLU A 181 -11.52 18.35 -7.58
N ASN A 182 -10.97 17.35 -6.89
CA ASN A 182 -11.49 16.89 -5.60
C ASN A 182 -10.78 17.56 -4.42
N PHE A 183 -9.47 17.81 -4.49
CA PHE A 183 -8.67 18.44 -3.44
C PHE A 183 -7.81 19.56 -4.04
N PRO A 184 -8.23 20.83 -3.91
CA PRO A 184 -7.50 21.97 -4.44
C PRO A 184 -6.07 22.07 -3.87
N GLY A 185 -5.16 22.65 -4.64
CA GLY A 185 -3.78 22.88 -4.20
C GLY A 185 -3.71 23.69 -2.91
N SER A 186 -2.75 23.37 -2.05
CA SER A 186 -2.55 24.11 -0.80
C SER A 186 -1.97 25.50 -1.08
N GLU A 187 -2.27 26.46 -0.21
CA GLU A 187 -1.66 27.79 -0.29
C GLU A 187 -0.15 27.75 0.03
N PRO A 188 0.69 28.51 -0.69
CA PRO A 188 0.38 29.26 -1.92
C PRO A 188 0.14 28.32 -3.10
N VAL A 189 -0.94 28.55 -3.85
CA VAL A 189 -1.36 27.64 -4.95
C VAL A 189 -0.33 27.63 -6.09
N GLU A 190 0.32 28.76 -6.35
CA GLU A 190 1.37 28.92 -7.36
C GLU A 190 2.59 28.01 -7.09
N ASP A 191 2.86 27.68 -5.82
CA ASP A 191 4.00 26.86 -5.41
C ASP A 191 3.71 25.35 -5.53
N TRP A 192 2.49 24.97 -5.91
CA TRP A 192 2.07 23.57 -5.95
C TRP A 192 2.99 22.70 -6.81
N ASP A 193 3.40 23.19 -7.99
CA ASP A 193 4.25 22.38 -8.88
C ASP A 193 5.65 22.15 -8.29
N ALA A 194 6.24 23.20 -7.69
CA ALA A 194 7.51 23.10 -7.01
C ALA A 194 7.45 22.15 -5.79
N ARG A 195 6.36 22.19 -5.01
CA ARG A 195 6.14 21.24 -3.91
C ARG A 195 5.97 19.82 -4.41
N ASN A 196 5.21 19.60 -5.49
CA ASN A 196 5.02 18.27 -6.06
C ASN A 196 6.35 17.70 -6.60
N LEU A 197 7.19 18.53 -7.23
CA LEU A 197 8.56 18.18 -7.64
C LEU A 197 9.44 17.85 -6.42
N LEU A 198 9.40 18.67 -5.37
CA LEU A 198 10.11 18.37 -4.12
C LEU A 198 9.65 17.03 -3.51
N TYR A 199 8.35 16.75 -3.54
CA TYR A 199 7.78 15.51 -3.03
C TYR A 199 8.00 14.28 -3.92
N SER A 200 8.38 14.44 -5.18
CA SER A 200 8.78 13.29 -6.01
C SER A 200 10.18 12.77 -5.65
N LEU A 201 11.07 13.65 -5.16
CA LEU A 201 12.48 13.34 -4.91
C LEU A 201 12.69 12.10 -4.00
N PRO A 202 12.00 11.93 -2.86
CA PRO A 202 12.20 10.77 -2.00
C PRO A 202 11.94 9.43 -2.71
N PHE A 203 10.93 9.39 -3.60
CA PHE A 203 10.59 8.20 -4.35
C PHE A 203 11.62 7.88 -5.43
N ASN A 204 12.12 8.91 -6.13
CA ASN A 204 13.13 8.75 -7.17
C ASN A 204 14.50 8.40 -6.56
N LEU A 205 14.85 9.01 -5.41
CA LEU A 205 16.05 8.67 -4.65
C LEU A 205 15.99 7.24 -4.11
N GLY A 206 14.85 6.83 -3.54
CA GLY A 206 14.63 5.46 -3.10
C GLY A 206 14.80 4.46 -4.24
N ASN A 207 14.25 4.77 -5.43
CA ASN A 207 14.44 3.93 -6.61
C ASN A 207 15.93 3.84 -7.02
N ALA A 208 16.63 4.98 -7.08
CA ALA A 208 18.06 5.03 -7.43
C ALA A 208 18.97 4.27 -6.44
N MET A 209 18.55 4.15 -5.18
CA MET A 209 19.29 3.45 -4.12
C MET A 209 19.02 1.95 -4.08
N TYR A 210 17.77 1.53 -4.26
CA TYR A 210 17.33 0.17 -3.96
C TYR A 210 17.07 -0.69 -5.19
N ILE A 211 16.91 -0.09 -6.38
CA ILE A 211 16.66 -0.83 -7.62
C ILE A 211 17.97 -0.96 -8.41
N PRO A 212 18.47 -2.21 -8.63
CA PRO A 212 19.61 -2.43 -9.51
C PRO A 212 19.36 -1.83 -10.90
N GLU A 213 20.38 -1.22 -11.49
CA GLU A 213 20.31 -0.63 -12.84
C GLU A 213 19.32 0.54 -12.99
N SER A 214 18.90 1.15 -11.88
CA SER A 214 18.07 2.36 -11.91
C SER A 214 18.73 3.51 -12.69
N ASP A 215 17.95 4.12 -13.57
CA ASP A 215 18.27 5.32 -14.35
C ASP A 215 17.89 6.63 -13.63
N GLN A 216 17.33 6.53 -12.42
CA GLN A 216 16.74 7.68 -11.72
C GLN A 216 17.76 8.68 -11.16
N ARG A 217 19.06 8.36 -11.15
CA ARG A 217 20.10 9.27 -10.63
C ARG A 217 20.14 10.59 -11.38
N GLN A 218 20.04 10.55 -12.71
CA GLN A 218 20.09 11.76 -13.53
C GLN A 218 18.83 12.60 -13.33
N VAL A 219 17.65 11.95 -13.27
CA VAL A 219 16.37 12.61 -12.99
C VAL A 219 16.41 13.33 -11.64
N VAL A 220 16.89 12.66 -10.58
CA VAL A 220 17.04 13.27 -9.25
C VAL A 220 17.94 14.50 -9.30
N TYR A 221 19.06 14.42 -10.02
CA TYR A 221 19.97 15.56 -10.17
C TYR A 221 19.29 16.75 -10.86
N GLU A 222 18.59 16.52 -11.97
CA GLU A 222 17.88 17.55 -12.72
C GLU A 222 16.74 18.18 -11.93
N ASP A 223 15.94 17.35 -11.25
CA ASP A 223 14.86 17.79 -10.36
C ASP A 223 15.43 18.68 -9.23
N MET A 224 16.55 18.29 -8.61
CA MET A 224 17.21 19.08 -7.56
C MET A 224 17.80 20.40 -8.07
N MET A 225 18.25 20.47 -9.32
CA MET A 225 18.74 21.70 -9.94
C MET A 225 17.63 22.66 -10.37
N THR A 226 16.40 22.14 -10.49
CA THR A 226 15.21 22.91 -10.91
C THR A 226 14.52 23.61 -9.74
N LEU A 227 14.57 23.01 -8.54
CA LEU A 227 14.08 23.58 -7.29
C LEU A 227 14.90 24.80 -6.83
#